data_AF-A0A9X4JUW1-F1
#
_entry.id   AF-A0A9X4JUW1-F1
#
_cell.length_a   1.000
_cell.length_b   1.000
_cell.length_c   1.000
_cell.angle_alpha   90.00
_cell.angle_beta   90.00
_cell.angle_gamma   90.00
#
_symmetry.space_group_name_H-M   'P 1'
#
loop_
_entity.id
_entity.type
_entity.pdbx_description
1 polymer ?
#
loop_
_entity_poly.entity_id
_entity_poly.type
_entity_poly.pdbx_seq_one_letter_code
_entity_poly.pdbx_strand_id
1 'polypeptide(L)'
;MSGVTFLTCLADWQNNSHAIDGENPTVKLREKQHNLMGRKRWGIENDILQEKEQGYQYTHIFSHNWNAMKGYHYLMHLAHLLNELAQNSIDLMEQVQEIGIRGFIRLLRDTISGPWLNKERIEILGKECHQLRLIA
;
A
#
# COMPACT_ATOMS: atom_id res chain seq x y z
N MET A 1 11.07 -0.93 25.27
CA MET A 1 12.39 -0.34 24.93
C MET A 1 12.51 -0.12 23.42
N SER A 2 11.53 0.58 22.82
CA SER A 2 11.37 0.73 21.36
C SER A 2 11.45 2.19 20.88
N GLY A 3 11.68 3.14 21.79
CA GLY A 3 11.74 4.57 21.46
C GLY A 3 13.13 5.11 21.09
N VAL A 4 14.20 4.33 21.32
CA VAL A 4 15.58 4.84 21.16
C VAL A 4 16.11 4.61 19.74
N THR A 5 15.63 3.58 19.04
CA THR A 5 16.11 3.21 17.69
C THR A 5 15.61 4.14 16.58
N PHE A 6 14.49 4.83 16.77
CA PHE A 6 13.95 5.76 15.77
C PHE A 6 14.69 7.10 15.76
N LEU A 7 15.16 7.55 16.93
CA LEU A 7 15.90 8.81 17.07
C LEU A 7 17.35 8.71 16.58
N THR A 8 18.01 7.54 16.72
CA THR A 8 19.38 7.36 16.22
C THR A 8 19.45 7.37 14.69
N CYS A 9 18.47 6.77 14.01
CA CYS A 9 18.42 6.77 12.53
C CYS A 9 18.09 8.17 11.95
N LEU A 10 17.26 8.96 12.64
CA LEU A 10 16.96 10.35 12.25
C LEU A 10 18.16 11.29 12.50
N ALA A 11 18.87 11.09 13.61
CA ALA A 11 20.07 11.86 13.96
C ALA A 11 21.25 11.57 13.03
N ASP A 12 21.44 10.31 12.62
CA ASP A 12 22.47 9.94 11.64
C ASP A 12 22.20 10.54 10.26
N TRP A 13 20.92 10.69 9.87
CA TRP A 13 20.54 11.33 8.61
C TRP A 13 20.77 12.86 8.62
N GLN A 14 20.48 13.53 9.74
CA GLN A 14 20.75 14.97 9.90
C GLN A 14 22.25 15.28 9.94
N ASN A 15 23.06 14.48 10.65
CA ASN A 15 24.51 14.70 10.74
C ASN A 15 25.24 14.46 9.42
N ASN A 16 24.77 13.53 8.57
CA ASN A 16 25.39 13.25 7.27
C ASN A 16 24.94 14.22 6.15
N SER A 17 23.94 15.07 6.40
CA SER A 17 23.45 16.04 5.43
C SER A 17 24.34 17.28 5.28
N HIS A 18 25.25 17.53 6.25
CA HIS A 18 26.14 18.69 6.27
C HIS A 18 27.47 18.49 5.50
N ALA A 19 27.71 17.32 4.91
CA ALA A 19 28.92 17.03 4.12
C ALA A 19 28.75 17.23 2.60
N ILE A 20 27.57 17.66 2.14
CA ILE A 20 27.21 17.74 0.71
C ILE A 20 26.97 19.21 0.31
N ASP A 21 27.99 20.03 0.53
CA ASP A 21 28.04 21.43 0.13
C ASP A 21 28.85 21.56 -1.17
N GLY A 22 28.26 21.09 -2.26
CA GLY A 22 28.86 21.19 -3.60
C GLY A 22 28.24 20.32 -4.70
N GLU A 23 27.20 19.55 -4.38
CA GLU A 23 26.69 18.55 -5.32
C GLU A 23 25.55 19.07 -6.21
N ASN A 24 25.64 18.72 -7.49
CA ASN A 24 24.71 19.13 -8.55
C ASN A 24 23.25 18.80 -8.13
N PRO A 25 22.29 19.74 -8.27
CA PRO A 25 20.91 19.55 -7.81
C PRO A 25 20.23 18.29 -8.39
N THR A 26 20.70 17.80 -9.53
CA THR A 26 20.23 16.53 -10.14
C THR A 26 20.58 15.28 -9.32
N VAL A 27 21.66 15.30 -8.53
CA VAL A 27 22.09 14.18 -7.67
C VAL A 27 21.22 14.12 -6.42
N LYS A 28 21.05 15.25 -5.70
CA LYS A 28 20.15 15.35 -4.53
C LYS A 28 18.71 14.93 -4.84
N LEU A 29 18.20 15.29 -6.03
CA LEU A 29 16.86 14.86 -6.46
C LEU A 29 16.78 13.34 -6.68
N ARG A 30 17.82 12.73 -7.25
CA ARG A 30 17.90 11.27 -7.47
C ARG A 30 17.96 10.50 -6.16
N GLU A 31 18.73 10.96 -5.20
CA GLU A 31 18.81 10.34 -3.87
C GLU A 31 17.46 10.37 -3.15
N LYS A 32 16.78 11.52 -3.18
CA LYS A 32 15.43 11.65 -2.62
C LYS A 32 14.46 10.67 -3.28
N GLN A 33 14.53 10.51 -4.61
CA GLN A 33 13.72 9.55 -5.36
C GLN A 33 14.04 8.11 -4.97
N HIS A 34 15.31 7.72 -4.91
CA HIS A 34 15.70 6.39 -4.46
C HIS A 34 15.21 6.08 -3.04
N ASN A 35 15.31 7.04 -2.13
CA ASN A 35 14.80 6.90 -0.77
C ASN A 35 13.27 6.75 -0.72
N LEU A 36 12.54 7.49 -1.57
CA LEU A 36 11.08 7.33 -1.74
C LEU A 36 10.74 5.93 -2.26
N MET A 37 11.46 5.44 -3.26
CA MET A 37 11.23 4.11 -3.82
C MET A 37 11.59 2.99 -2.82
N GLY A 38 12.67 3.15 -2.07
CA GLY A 38 13.06 2.23 -1.00
C GLY A 38 11.98 2.11 0.09
N ARG A 39 11.38 3.24 0.49
CA ARG A 39 10.24 3.24 1.43
C ARG A 39 9.02 2.52 0.88
N LYS A 40 8.69 2.70 -0.41
CA LYS A 40 7.56 2.00 -1.04
C LYS A 40 7.77 0.49 -1.07
N ARG A 41 8.99 0.04 -1.40
CA ARG A 41 9.34 -1.39 -1.36
C ARG A 41 9.21 -1.95 0.06
N TRP A 42 9.72 -1.22 1.06
CA TRP A 42 9.60 -1.64 2.45
C TRP A 42 8.14 -1.73 2.91
N GLY A 43 7.27 -0.83 2.41
CA GLY A 43 5.82 -0.92 2.63
C GLY A 43 5.25 -2.27 2.18
N ILE A 44 5.57 -2.71 0.97
CA ILE A 44 5.13 -4.02 0.44
C ILE A 44 5.64 -5.18 1.30
N GLU A 45 6.89 -5.11 1.75
CA GLU A 45 7.48 -6.14 2.63
C GLU A 45 6.77 -6.20 3.99
N ASN A 46 6.43 -5.05 4.57
CA ASN A 46 5.62 -4.95 5.78
C ASN A 46 4.22 -5.53 5.60
N ASP A 47 3.54 -5.22 4.48
CA ASP A 47 2.19 -5.72 4.19
C ASP A 47 2.20 -7.26 4.09
N ILE A 48 3.18 -7.81 3.37
CA ILE A 48 3.38 -9.27 3.26
C ILE A 48 3.67 -9.90 4.64
N LEU A 49 4.45 -9.22 5.49
CA LEU A 49 4.75 -9.69 6.85
C LEU A 49 3.49 -9.68 7.73
N GLN A 50 2.65 -8.66 7.59
CA GLN A 50 1.40 -8.54 8.32
C GLN A 50 0.42 -9.67 7.98
N GLU A 51 0.28 -9.97 6.68
CA GLU A 51 -0.55 -11.09 6.20
C GLU A 51 -0.03 -12.44 6.71
N LYS A 52 1.30 -12.66 6.66
CA LYS A 52 1.89 -13.96 6.98
C LYS A 52 1.98 -14.25 8.47
N GLU A 53 2.41 -13.28 9.27
CA GLU A 53 2.82 -13.54 10.65
C GLU A 53 2.07 -12.73 11.71
N GLN A 54 1.60 -11.52 11.39
CA GLN A 54 1.17 -10.56 12.43
C GLN A 54 -0.35 -10.42 12.60
N GLY A 55 -1.18 -11.27 11.98
CA GLY A 55 -2.61 -11.28 12.29
C GLY A 55 -3.47 -12.25 11.49
N TYR A 56 -3.12 -12.50 10.23
CA TYR A 56 -3.95 -13.33 9.33
C TYR A 56 -3.40 -14.73 9.09
N GLN A 57 -2.21 -15.06 9.63
CA GLN A 57 -1.59 -16.39 9.64
C GLN A 57 -1.73 -17.14 8.29
N TYR A 58 -1.40 -16.46 7.18
CA TYR A 58 -1.52 -17.04 5.84
C TYR A 58 -0.67 -18.31 5.65
N THR A 59 0.30 -18.55 6.52
CA THR A 59 1.19 -19.72 6.49
C THR A 59 0.53 -21.01 7.02
N HIS A 60 -0.59 -20.91 7.73
CA HIS A 60 -1.19 -22.06 8.39
C HIS A 60 -1.99 -22.93 7.41
N ILE A 61 -1.61 -24.21 7.29
CA ILE A 61 -2.34 -25.19 6.48
C ILE A 61 -3.51 -25.70 7.32
N PHE A 62 -4.67 -25.06 7.23
CA PHE A 62 -5.89 -25.49 7.92
C PHE A 62 -6.52 -26.76 7.34
N SER A 63 -6.20 -27.09 6.09
CA SER A 63 -6.71 -28.28 5.41
C SER A 63 -5.75 -28.73 4.32
N HIS A 64 -5.62 -30.05 4.15
CA HIS A 64 -4.88 -30.65 3.05
C HIS A 64 -5.67 -30.69 1.73
N ASN A 65 -6.97 -30.34 1.76
CA ASN A 65 -7.76 -30.19 0.55
C ASN A 65 -7.47 -28.83 -0.11
N TRP A 66 -6.98 -28.86 -1.35
CA TRP A 66 -6.65 -27.66 -2.13
C TRP A 66 -7.80 -26.64 -2.24
N ASN A 67 -9.05 -27.09 -2.39
CA ASN A 67 -10.19 -26.19 -2.48
C ASN A 67 -10.50 -25.52 -1.13
N ALA A 68 -10.33 -26.25 -0.03
CA ALA A 68 -10.46 -25.68 1.30
C ALA A 68 -9.36 -24.65 1.59
N MET A 69 -8.12 -24.92 1.16
CA MET A 69 -7.01 -23.98 1.32
C MET A 69 -7.21 -22.69 0.51
N LYS A 70 -7.73 -22.78 -0.73
CA LYS A 70 -8.13 -21.60 -1.51
C LYS A 70 -9.25 -20.81 -0.83
N GLY A 71 -10.27 -21.52 -0.33
CA GLY A 71 -11.37 -20.91 0.41
C GLY A 71 -10.89 -20.13 1.64
N TYR A 72 -9.97 -20.71 2.40
CA TYR A 72 -9.33 -20.03 3.54
C TYR A 72 -8.65 -18.72 3.13
N HIS A 73 -7.84 -18.72 2.07
CA HIS A 73 -7.15 -17.51 1.60
C HIS A 73 -8.13 -16.43 1.13
N TYR A 74 -9.23 -16.80 0.47
CA TYR A 74 -10.27 -15.82 0.11
C TYR A 74 -10.94 -15.19 1.32
N LEU A 75 -11.21 -15.98 2.37
CA LEU A 75 -11.75 -15.46 3.62
C LEU A 75 -10.77 -14.51 4.30
N MET A 76 -9.46 -14.78 4.24
CA MET A 76 -8.45 -13.89 4.80
C MET A 76 -8.33 -12.58 4.03
N HIS A 77 -8.42 -12.59 2.69
CA HIS A 77 -8.49 -11.35 1.93
C HIS A 77 -9.74 -10.52 2.26
N LEU A 78 -10.89 -11.17 2.45
CA LEU A 78 -12.11 -10.47 2.88
C LEU A 78 -11.97 -9.89 4.29
N ALA A 79 -11.36 -10.63 5.22
CA ALA A 79 -11.11 -10.14 6.57
C ALA A 79 -10.17 -8.94 6.56
N HIS A 80 -9.09 -9.00 5.76
CA HIS A 80 -8.15 -7.90 5.60
C HIS A 80 -8.83 -6.65 5.04
N LEU A 81 -9.64 -6.80 3.98
CA LEU A 81 -10.44 -5.71 3.42
C LEU A 81 -11.35 -5.06 4.48
N LEU A 82 -12.08 -5.86 5.25
CA LEU A 82 -12.97 -5.34 6.29
C LEU A 82 -12.21 -4.60 7.39
N ASN A 83 -11.03 -5.10 7.75
CA ASN A 83 -10.17 -4.44 8.73
C ASN A 83 -9.64 -3.08 8.23
N GLU A 84 -9.25 -2.99 6.96
CA GLU A 84 -8.86 -1.72 6.34
C GLU A 84 -10.03 -0.74 6.29
N LEU A 85 -11.24 -1.20 5.95
CA LEU A 85 -12.43 -0.34 6.00
C LEU A 85 -12.73 0.14 7.42
N ALA A 86 -12.54 -0.72 8.44
CA ALA A 86 -12.77 -0.34 9.82
C ALA A 86 -11.74 0.70 10.31
N GLN A 87 -10.45 0.53 9.96
CA GLN A 87 -9.39 1.47 10.30
C GLN A 87 -9.60 2.84 9.65
N ASN A 88 -10.09 2.88 8.41
CA ASN A 88 -10.37 4.11 7.66
C ASN A 88 -11.84 4.56 7.78
N SER A 89 -12.55 4.13 8.84
CA SER A 89 -13.98 4.39 9.01
C SER A 89 -14.35 5.87 9.10
N ILE A 90 -13.44 6.72 9.57
CA ILE A 90 -13.62 8.18 9.63
C ILE A 90 -13.72 8.76 8.22
N ASP A 91 -12.76 8.45 7.35
CA ASP A 91 -12.73 8.95 5.97
C ASP A 91 -13.89 8.38 5.15
N LEU A 92 -14.28 7.12 5.42
CA LEU A 92 -15.42 6.49 4.77
C LEU A 92 -16.77 7.09 5.21
N MET A 93 -16.85 7.65 6.41
CA MET A 93 -18.09 8.23 6.91
C MET A 93 -18.55 9.41 6.05
N GLU A 94 -17.61 10.27 5.62
CA GLU A 94 -17.91 11.40 4.73
C GLU A 94 -18.53 10.90 3.42
N GLN A 95 -17.95 9.86 2.82
CA GLN A 95 -18.49 9.25 1.61
C GLN A 95 -19.87 8.65 1.85
N VAL A 96 -20.07 7.90 2.94
CA VAL A 96 -21.37 7.30 3.26
C VAL A 96 -22.45 8.36 3.49
N GLN A 97 -22.11 9.53 4.04
CA GLN A 97 -23.05 10.64 4.19
C GLN A 97 -23.46 11.25 2.84
N GLU A 98 -22.56 11.34 1.86
CA GLU A 98 -22.85 11.88 0.53
C GLU A 98 -23.71 10.96 -0.33
N ILE A 99 -23.35 9.67 -0.45
CA ILE A 99 -24.02 8.71 -1.35
C ILE A 99 -25.03 7.80 -0.65
N GLY A 100 -25.06 7.81 0.67
CA GLY A 100 -25.90 6.93 1.50
C GLY A 100 -25.40 5.48 1.58
N ILE A 101 -25.85 4.74 2.61
CA ILE A 101 -25.41 3.36 2.88
C ILE A 101 -25.65 2.42 1.69
N ARG A 102 -26.81 2.52 1.02
CA ARG A 102 -27.11 1.68 -0.16
C ARG A 102 -26.22 2.01 -1.35
N GLY A 103 -25.91 3.29 -1.55
CA GLY A 103 -24.99 3.76 -2.57
C GLY A 103 -23.58 3.25 -2.30
N PHE A 104 -23.12 3.33 -1.06
CA PHE A 104 -21.81 2.82 -0.63
C PHE A 104 -21.66 1.31 -0.79
N ILE A 105 -22.68 0.51 -0.41
CA ILE A 105 -22.66 -0.95 -0.64
C ILE A 105 -22.59 -1.27 -2.13
N ARG A 106 -23.32 -0.53 -2.97
CA ARG A 106 -23.28 -0.70 -4.42
C ARG A 106 -21.89 -0.35 -4.97
N LEU A 107 -21.31 0.77 -4.53
CA LEU A 107 -19.96 1.17 -4.87
C LEU A 107 -18.92 0.11 -4.50
N LEU A 108 -18.96 -0.40 -3.26
CA LEU A 108 -18.08 -1.48 -2.82
C LEU A 108 -18.22 -2.74 -3.69
N ARG A 109 -19.45 -3.14 -3.98
CA ARG A 109 -19.72 -4.31 -4.84
C ARG A 109 -19.16 -4.10 -6.24
N ASP A 110 -19.35 -2.92 -6.82
CA ASP A 110 -18.88 -2.58 -8.16
C ASP A 110 -17.34 -2.53 -8.20
N THR A 111 -16.71 -2.02 -7.14
CA THR A 111 -15.24 -2.01 -6.97
C THR A 111 -14.65 -3.41 -6.87
N ILE A 112 -15.25 -4.31 -6.08
CA ILE A 112 -14.75 -5.68 -5.86
C ILE A 112 -15.01 -6.59 -7.08
N SER A 113 -16.11 -6.38 -7.81
CA SER A 113 -16.48 -7.23 -8.96
C SER A 113 -15.62 -6.98 -10.21
N GLY A 114 -14.97 -5.81 -10.30
CA GLY A 114 -14.06 -5.40 -11.37
C GLY A 114 -14.71 -5.06 -12.73
N PRO A 115 -14.07 -4.23 -13.60
CA PRO A 115 -13.12 -3.17 -13.35
C PRO A 115 -13.69 -1.76 -13.58
N TRP A 116 -13.27 -0.79 -12.76
CA TRP A 116 -13.18 0.64 -13.13
C TRP A 116 -11.90 0.94 -13.96
N LEU A 117 -11.15 -0.10 -14.34
CA LEU A 117 -10.02 -0.05 -15.27
C LEU A 117 -10.55 -0.06 -16.71
N ASN A 118 -10.76 1.14 -17.25
CA ASN A 118 -11.07 1.31 -18.67
C ASN A 118 -9.87 0.85 -19.51
N LYS A 119 -10.04 -0.27 -20.23
CA LYS A 119 -9.02 -0.86 -21.09
C LYS A 119 -8.49 0.12 -22.13
N GLU A 120 -9.37 0.92 -22.73
CA GLU A 120 -9.00 1.97 -23.70
C GLU A 120 -8.13 3.04 -23.03
N ARG A 121 -8.46 3.45 -21.80
CA ARG A 121 -7.64 4.40 -21.02
C ARG A 121 -6.25 3.83 -20.71
N ILE A 122 -6.15 2.55 -20.38
CA ILE A 122 -4.88 1.89 -20.09
C ILE A 122 -4.04 1.73 -21.36
N GLU A 123 -4.67 1.39 -22.49
CA GLU A 123 -3.99 1.27 -23.78
C GLU A 123 -3.50 2.62 -24.29
N ILE A 124 -4.25 3.71 -24.07
CA ILE A 124 -3.80 5.07 -24.36
C ILE A 124 -2.59 5.43 -23.49
N LEU A 125 -2.67 5.18 -22.17
CA LEU A 125 -1.56 5.44 -21.23
C LEU A 125 -0.34 4.53 -21.50
N GLY A 126 -0.55 3.30 -21.97
CA GLY A 126 0.53 2.35 -22.27
C GLY A 126 1.24 2.60 -23.59
N LYS A 127 0.61 3.33 -24.53
CA LYS A 127 1.19 3.67 -25.83
C LYS A 127 2.19 4.81 -25.77
N GLU A 128 2.04 5.76 -24.85
CA GLU A 128 3.10 6.73 -24.64
C GLU A 128 4.17 6.13 -23.72
N CYS A 129 5.45 6.41 -24.01
CA CYS A 129 6.58 5.93 -23.23
C CYS A 129 6.62 6.66 -21.88
N HIS A 130 5.75 6.23 -20.96
CA HIS A 130 5.66 6.81 -19.64
C HIS A 130 6.74 6.19 -18.77
N GLN A 131 7.78 6.96 -18.44
CA GLN A 131 8.43 6.76 -17.16
C GLN A 131 7.37 7.02 -16.09
N LEU A 132 7.12 6.07 -15.19
CA LEU A 132 6.29 6.28 -14.01
C LEU A 132 6.96 7.34 -13.11
N ARG A 133 6.73 8.61 -13.44
CA ARG A 133 7.04 9.74 -12.55
C ARG A 133 5.85 9.92 -11.63
N LEU A 134 5.96 9.34 -10.45
CA LEU A 134 5.12 9.71 -9.33
C LEU A 134 5.51 11.14 -8.95
N ILE A 135 4.77 12.12 -9.47
CA ILE A 135 4.86 13.52 -9.06
C ILE A 135 4.07 13.60 -7.74
N ALA A 136 4.76 14.05 -6.70
CA ALA A 136 4.19 14.33 -5.39
C ALA A 136 3.51 15.71 -5.39
#